data_AF-A0A8T5NDD6-F1
#
_entry.id   AF-A0A8T5NDD6-F1
#
_cell.length_a   1.000
_cell.length_b   1.000
_cell.length_c   1.000
_cell.angle_alpha   90.00
_cell.angle_beta   90.00
_cell.angle_gamma   90.00
#
_symmetry.space_group_name_H-M   'P 1'
#
loop_
_entity.id
_entity.type
_entity.pdbx_description
1 polymer ?
#
loop_
_entity_poly.entity_id
_entity_poly.type
_entity_poly.pdbx_seq_one_letter_code
_entity_poly.pdbx_strand_id
1 'polypeptide(L)' 'MNDEKGFTEIKMAAGWFMSISLQKSDKFGEEKEYIEIAKEKSGQKRARFNINPKYVRVLGEALVKFADENKL' A
#
# COMPACT_ATOMS: atom_id res chain seq x y z
N MET A 1 25.73 -0.38 2.27
CA MET A 1 25.07 -0.24 0.94
C MET A 1 24.37 -1.57 0.71
N ASN A 2 23.06 -1.76 0.80
CA ASN A 2 21.91 -0.89 0.61
C ASN A 2 20.81 -1.33 1.60
N ASP A 3 20.39 -0.45 2.51
CA ASP A 3 19.10 -0.57 3.19
C ASP A 3 18.02 -0.23 2.17
N GLU A 4 17.66 -1.20 1.34
CA GLU A 4 16.55 -1.10 0.39
C GLU A 4 15.21 -1.18 1.11
N LYS A 5 14.88 -0.06 1.76
CA LYS A 5 13.57 0.59 1.79
C LYS A 5 12.36 -0.35 1.88
N GLY A 6 11.99 -0.69 3.11
CA GLY A 6 10.65 -0.37 3.64
C GLY A 6 9.45 -1.14 3.07
N PHE A 7 9.62 -2.36 2.56
CA PHE A 7 8.47 -3.23 2.30
C PHE A 7 8.12 -4.02 3.56
N THR A 8 7.16 -3.51 4.33
CA THR A 8 6.50 -4.31 5.36
C THR A 8 5.57 -5.31 4.66
N GLU A 9 6.07 -6.49 4.33
CA GLU A 9 5.24 -7.59 3.84
C GLU A 9 4.32 -8.08 4.95
N ILE A 10 3.01 -7.86 4.80
CA ILE A 10 2.01 -8.42 5.71
C ILE A 10 1.57 -9.77 5.15
N LYS A 11 2.03 -10.86 5.75
CA LYS A 11 1.68 -12.22 5.33
C LYS A 11 0.18 -12.46 5.49
N MET A 12 -0.44 -13.00 4.45
CA MET A 12 -1.84 -13.44 4.43
C MET A 12 -1.92 -14.96 4.25
N ALA A 13 -3.14 -15.51 4.31
CA ALA A 13 -3.39 -16.92 4.03
C ALA A 13 -3.06 -17.31 2.58
N ALA A 14 -2.73 -18.59 2.38
CA ALA A 14 -2.50 -19.23 1.08
C ALA A 14 -1.35 -18.65 0.23
N GLY A 15 -0.31 -18.15 0.90
CA GLY A 15 0.92 -17.64 0.26
C GLY A 15 0.74 -16.29 -0.43
N TRP A 16 -0.30 -15.55 -0.04
CA TRP A 16 -0.46 -14.15 -0.42
C TRP A 16 0.19 -13.24 0.61
N PHE A 17 0.61 -12.07 0.19
CA PHE A 17 1.05 -11.00 1.09
C PHE A 17 0.45 -9.66 0.65
N MET A 18 0.33 -8.72 1.57
CA MET A 18 0.04 -7.34 1.24
C MET A 18 1.36 -6.63 0.90
N SER A 19 1.40 -5.95 -0.24
CA SER A 19 2.49 -5.06 -0.62
C SER A 19 2.00 -3.61 -0.63
N ILE A 20 2.86 -2.70 -0.16
CA ILE A 20 2.66 -1.25 -0.22
C ILE A 20 3.88 -0.69 -0.94
N SER A 21 3.67 0.04 -2.04
CA SER A 21 4.76 0.48 -2.91
C SER A 21 4.53 1.86 -3.48
N LEU A 22 5.58 2.67 -3.59
CA LEU A 22 5.55 3.91 -4.36
C LEU A 22 5.76 3.58 -5.85
N GLN A 23 4.78 3.91 -6.66
CA GLN A 23 4.73 3.64 -8.09
C GLN A 23 4.77 4.95 -8.87
N LYS A 24 5.24 4.88 -10.12
CA LYS A 24 5.25 6.00 -11.05
C LYS A 24 4.26 5.79 -12.18
N SER A 25 3.63 6.85 -12.66
CA SER A 25 2.74 6.77 -13.83
C SER A 25 2.67 8.10 -14.56
N ASP A 26 2.92 8.03 -15.86
CA ASP A 26 2.81 9.17 -16.77
C ASP A 26 1.35 9.58 -17.03
N LYS A 27 0.37 8.77 -16.58
CA LYS A 27 -1.06 9.07 -16.72
C LYS A 27 -1.60 9.99 -15.63
N PHE A 28 -0.91 10.10 -14.48
CA PHE A 28 -1.31 10.99 -13.39
C PHE A 28 -0.59 12.34 -13.54
N GLY A 29 -1.04 13.16 -14.50
CA GLY A 29 -0.67 14.58 -14.71
C GLY A 29 0.58 15.12 -13.99
N GLU A 30 0.37 16.04 -13.04
CA GLU A 30 1.46 16.70 -12.28
C GLU A 30 2.07 15.80 -11.20
N GLU A 31 1.28 14.89 -10.63
CA GLU A 31 1.70 13.95 -9.60
C GLU A 31 2.02 12.59 -10.21
N LYS A 32 3.25 12.50 -10.75
CA LYS A 32 3.78 11.30 -11.41
C LYS A 32 3.94 10.08 -10.49
N GLU A 33 3.57 10.19 -9.22
CA GLU A 33 3.78 9.16 -8.20
C GLU A 33 2.46 8.85 -7.46
N TYR A 34 2.25 7.58 -7.15
CA TYR A 34 1.14 7.11 -6.33
C TYR A 34 1.60 5.98 -5.42
N ILE A 35 0.96 5.82 -4.26
CA ILE A 35 1.12 4.63 -3.45
C ILE A 35 0.13 3.58 -3.93
N GLU A 36 0.63 2.38 -4.24
CA GLU A 36 -0.18 1.20 -4.51
C GLU A 36 -0.15 0.27 -3.29
N ILE A 37 -1.32 -0.11 -2.81
CA ILE A 37 -1.53 -1.21 -1.87
C ILE A 37 -2.15 -2.37 -2.66
N ALA A 38 -1.54 -3.55 -2.62
CA ALA A 38 -2.02 -4.69 -3.38
C ALA A 38 -1.86 -6.01 -2.61
N LYS A 39 -2.66 -7.00 -3.00
CA LYS A 39 -2.46 -8.39 -2.60
C LYS A 39 -1.60 -9.08 -3.65
N GLU A 40 -0.45 -9.62 -3.26
CA GLU A 40 0.55 -10.15 -4.18
C GLU A 40 0.87 -11.63 -3.91
N LYS A 41 1.04 -12.40 -4.99
CA LYS A 41 1.49 -13.79 -4.98
C LYS A 41 2.22 -14.10 -6.28
N SER A 42 3.47 -14.54 -6.18
CA SER A 42 4.28 -14.92 -7.34
C SER A 42 4.30 -13.85 -8.45
N GLY A 43 4.42 -12.56 -8.06
CA GLY A 43 4.39 -11.42 -8.98
C GLY A 43 3.00 -11.03 -9.51
N GLN A 44 1.94 -11.76 -9.18
CA GLN A 44 0.58 -11.39 -9.53
C GLN A 44 -0.03 -10.50 -8.44
N LYS A 45 -0.42 -9.28 -8.84
CA LYS A 45 -1.12 -8.32 -7.97
C LYS A 45 -2.64 -8.36 -8.19
N ARG A 46 -3.41 -8.46 -7.12
CA ARG A 46 -4.88 -8.37 -7.07
C ARG A 46 -5.34 -7.33 -6.06
N ALA A 47 -6.61 -6.92 -6.14
CA ALA A 47 -7.23 -5.96 -5.22
C ALA A 47 -6.37 -4.71 -5.02
N ARG A 48 -5.95 -4.10 -6.14
CA ARG A 48 -5.09 -2.92 -6.12
C ARG A 48 -5.88 -1.71 -5.67
N PHE A 49 -5.32 -0.98 -4.72
CA PHE A 49 -5.82 0.29 -4.25
C PHE A 49 -4.71 1.34 -4.42
N ASN A 50 -5.00 2.38 -5.21
CA ASN A 50 -4.06 3.43 -5.52
C ASN A 50 -4.46 4.71 -4.81
N ILE A 51 -3.51 5.36 -4.15
CA ILE A 51 -3.74 6.61 -3.44
C ILE A 51 -2.62 7.60 -3.74
N ASN A 52 -3.00 8.87 -3.87
CA ASN A 52 -2.04 9.96 -3.98
C ASN A 52 -1.23 10.05 -2.66
N PRO A 53 0.12 10.17 -2.72
CA PRO A 53 0.99 10.15 -1.53
C PRO A 53 0.61 11.18 -0.46
N LYS A 54 0.05 12.33 -0.86
CA LYS A 54 -0.41 13.41 0.02
C LYS A 54 -1.47 12.95 1.03
N TYR A 55 -2.28 11.95 0.68
CA TYR A 55 -3.39 11.48 1.52
C TYR A 55 -3.08 10.21 2.32
N VAL A 56 -1.88 9.64 2.19
CA VAL A 56 -1.50 8.37 2.84
C VAL A 56 -1.57 8.47 4.36
N ARG A 57 -1.11 9.59 4.92
CA ARG A 57 -1.14 9.82 6.37
C ARG A 57 -2.57 9.82 6.89
N VAL A 58 -3.45 10.56 6.24
CA VAL A 58 -4.86 10.67 6.61
C VAL A 58 -5.55 9.31 6.55
N LEU A 59 -5.24 8.51 5.52
CA LEU A 59 -5.73 7.14 5.42
C LEU A 59 -5.25 6.28 6.59
N GLY A 60 -3.96 6.34 6.93
CA GLY A 60 -3.40 5.58 8.06
C GLY A 60 -4.07 5.93 9.39
N GLU A 61 -4.24 7.22 9.67
CA GLU A 61 -4.93 7.71 10.86
C GLU A 61 -6.40 7.25 10.91
N ALA A 62 -7.10 7.27 9.77
CA ALA A 62 -8.48 6.78 9.68
C ALA A 62 -8.59 5.26 9.92
N LEU A 63 -7.64 4.47 9.42
CA LEU A 63 -7.61 3.01 9.62
C LEU A 63 -7.33 2.64 11.08
N VAL A 64 -6.41 3.35 11.74
CA VAL A 64 -6.14 3.15 13.18
C VAL A 64 -7.39 3.47 13.99
N LYS A 65 -8.01 4.63 13.75
CA LYS A 65 -9.25 5.01 14.42
C LYS A 65 -10.37 3.98 14.20
N PHE A 66 -10.52 3.47 12.98
CA PHE A 66 -11.48 2.43 12.67
C PHE A 66 -11.21 1.14 13.46
N ALA A 67 -9.95 0.71 13.57
CA ALA A 67 -9.59 -0.47 14.36
C ALA A 67 -9.92 -0.29 15.85
N ASP A 68 -9.59 0.87 16.42
CA ASP A 68 -9.88 1.21 17.81
C ASP A 68 -11.40 1.19 18.10
N GLU A 69 -12.20 1.80 17.22
CA GLU A 69 -13.66 1.87 17.36
C GLU A 69 -14.34 0.50 17.22
N ASN A 70 -13.76 -0.41 16.44
CA ASN A 70 -14.31 -1.74 16.17
C ASN A 70 -13.65 -2.86 17.00
N LYS A 71 -12.69 -2.54 17.86
CA LYS A 71 -11.94 -3.49 18.72
C LYS A 71 -11.27 -4.60 17.90
N LEU A 72 -10.62 -4.22 16.79
CA LEU A 72 -9.87 -5.11 15.91
C LEU A 72 -8.39 -5.25 16.33
#